data_AF-A0A944ZV31-F1
#
_entry.id   AF-A0A944ZV31-F1
#
_cell.length_a   1.000
_cell.length_b   1.000
_cell.length_c   1.000
_cell.angle_alpha   90.00
_cell.angle_beta   90.00
_cell.angle_gamma   90.00
#
_symmetry.space_group_name_H-M   'P 1'
#
loop_
_entity.id
_entity.type
_entity.pdbx_description
1 polymer ?
#
loop_
_entity_poly.entity_id
_entity_poly.type
_entity_poly.pdbx_seq_one_letter_code
_entity_poly.pdbx_strand_id
1 'polypeptide(L)'
;MRSRLPILLTGIASLLLYSFLTQLSRQFNWGEGYSERPLLTYLAVYFSLSILYGLTWFFVHKRPGDRGIFWMVIVFGLLFRVAILPSQQIQEDDVYRYLWDGKVFAQGINPFEYAPAEVHNFKELRIQNPENYYETYVERNERELEQLDVLKWESPQSLKNLDRVNHPDVATIYPPMAQFVFRLVHQLKPDSIIAMRVGFLIFDVMALGFIIGILSRLGRDKAGCLIYFWSPLVIKETFNSTHLDIIGISLLCGSIYFLVSHRHTLATLFLAFSFLGKLYPIILFPLYLQACYEKMSQDKK
;
A
#
# COMPACT_ATOMS: atom_id res chain seq x y z
N MET A 1 1.70 -22.66 -33.91
CA MET A 1 1.71 -21.69 -32.79
C MET A 1 1.02 -22.32 -31.58
N ARG A 2 1.67 -22.43 -30.41
CA ARG A 2 1.00 -22.97 -29.20
C ARG A 2 -0.08 -21.98 -28.73
N SER A 3 -1.29 -22.47 -28.48
CA SER A 3 -2.45 -21.62 -28.17
C SER A 3 -2.30 -20.84 -26.86
N ARG A 4 -2.52 -19.51 -26.88
CA ARG A 4 -2.56 -18.63 -25.69
C ARG A 4 -3.83 -18.81 -24.85
N LEU A 5 -4.75 -19.65 -25.30
CA LEU A 5 -6.06 -19.89 -24.68
C LEU A 5 -6.00 -20.19 -23.17
N PRO A 6 -5.07 -21.02 -22.63
CA PRO A 6 -5.06 -21.29 -21.18
C PRO A 6 -4.79 -20.03 -20.32
N ILE A 7 -3.94 -19.12 -20.80
CA ILE A 7 -3.61 -17.87 -20.11
C ILE A 7 -4.81 -16.91 -20.18
N LEU A 8 -5.47 -16.85 -21.33
CA LEU A 8 -6.71 -16.08 -21.49
C LEU A 8 -7.82 -16.58 -20.56
N LEU A 9 -8.06 -17.89 -20.52
CA LEU A 9 -9.09 -18.50 -19.67
C LEU A 9 -8.83 -18.28 -18.18
N THR A 10 -7.59 -18.49 -17.73
CA THR A 10 -7.21 -18.22 -16.32
C THR A 10 -7.31 -16.74 -15.98
N GLY A 11 -6.97 -15.83 -16.91
CA GLY A 11 -7.16 -14.39 -16.76
C GLY A 11 -8.64 -13.99 -16.61
N ILE A 12 -9.52 -14.50 -17.49
CA ILE A 12 -10.97 -14.23 -17.44
C ILE A 12 -11.57 -14.77 -16.14
N ALA A 13 -11.24 -16.02 -15.76
CA ALA A 13 -11.71 -16.62 -14.52
C ALA A 13 -11.28 -15.80 -13.28
N SER A 14 -10.02 -15.34 -13.25
CA SER A 14 -9.52 -14.49 -12.17
C SER A 14 -10.25 -13.15 -12.12
N LEU A 15 -10.53 -12.52 -13.26
CA LEU A 15 -11.27 -11.25 -13.33
C LEU A 15 -12.70 -11.39 -12.78
N LEU A 16 -13.38 -12.50 -13.10
CA LEU A 16 -14.70 -12.79 -12.57
C LEU A 16 -14.64 -13.00 -11.04
N LEU A 17 -13.63 -13.70 -10.54
CA LEU A 17 -13.45 -13.91 -9.10
C LEU A 17 -13.13 -12.60 -8.36
N TYR A 18 -12.29 -11.71 -8.90
CA TYR A 18 -12.07 -10.38 -8.32
C TYR A 18 -13.33 -9.52 -8.33
N SER A 19 -14.12 -9.58 -9.41
CA SER A 19 -15.40 -8.87 -9.48
C SER A 19 -16.39 -9.39 -8.44
N PHE A 20 -16.45 -10.71 -8.24
CA PHE A 20 -17.22 -11.34 -7.17
C PHE A 20 -16.70 -10.95 -5.78
N LEU A 21 -15.38 -10.92 -5.58
CA LEU A 21 -14.75 -10.50 -4.33
C LEU A 21 -15.13 -9.06 -3.96
N THR A 22 -15.20 -8.16 -4.94
CA THR A 22 -15.71 -6.79 -4.75
C THR A 22 -17.16 -6.78 -4.28
N GLN A 23 -18.02 -7.65 -4.81
CA GLN A 23 -19.41 -7.75 -4.33
C GLN A 23 -19.47 -8.35 -2.91
N LEU A 24 -18.72 -9.43 -2.67
CA LEU A 24 -18.62 -10.10 -1.37
C LEU A 24 -18.09 -9.15 -0.28
N SER A 25 -17.17 -8.26 -0.64
CA SER A 25 -16.57 -7.29 0.29
C SER A 25 -17.60 -6.39 0.98
N ARG A 26 -18.77 -6.16 0.36
CA ARG A 26 -19.86 -5.35 0.95
C ARG A 26 -20.47 -5.96 2.22
N GLN A 27 -20.18 -7.23 2.51
CA GLN A 27 -20.60 -7.92 3.74
C GLN A 27 -19.57 -7.76 4.87
N PHE A 28 -18.43 -7.10 4.62
CA PHE A 28 -17.38 -6.84 5.61
C PHE A 28 -17.51 -5.42 6.17
N ASN A 29 -18.68 -5.10 6.72
CA ASN A 29 -18.93 -3.80 7.33
C ASN A 29 -18.10 -3.64 8.61
N TRP A 30 -17.48 -2.46 8.76
CA TRP A 30 -16.78 -2.09 9.98
C TRP A 30 -17.77 -1.92 11.14
N GLY A 31 -17.42 -2.42 12.33
CA GLY A 31 -18.20 -2.26 13.56
C GLY A 31 -19.41 -3.19 13.73
N GLU A 32 -19.79 -3.96 12.71
CA GLU A 32 -21.02 -4.77 12.72
C GLU A 32 -20.83 -6.17 12.11
N GLY A 33 -21.65 -7.13 12.54
CA GLY A 33 -21.81 -8.43 11.88
C GLY A 33 -20.57 -9.31 11.82
N TYR A 34 -19.59 -9.14 12.71
CA TYR A 34 -18.30 -9.85 12.66
C TYR A 34 -18.45 -11.38 12.63
N SER A 35 -19.39 -11.93 13.40
CA SER A 35 -19.69 -13.37 13.44
C SER A 35 -20.39 -13.90 12.19
N GLU A 36 -21.02 -13.02 11.40
CA GLU A 36 -21.81 -13.36 10.21
C GLU A 36 -21.02 -13.17 8.91
N ARG A 37 -19.80 -12.64 8.98
CA ARG A 37 -18.96 -12.40 7.81
C ARG A 37 -18.70 -13.71 7.04
N PRO A 38 -18.79 -13.71 5.70
CA PRO A 38 -18.67 -14.91 4.87
C PRO A 38 -17.19 -15.33 4.70
N LEU A 39 -16.51 -15.65 5.81
CA LEU A 39 -15.08 -15.95 5.86
C LEU A 39 -14.71 -17.16 5.00
N LEU A 40 -15.49 -18.24 5.07
CA LEU A 40 -15.24 -19.45 4.29
C LEU A 40 -15.35 -19.18 2.79
N THR A 41 -16.35 -18.39 2.36
CA THR A 41 -16.52 -17.98 0.96
C THR A 41 -15.35 -17.11 0.50
N TYR A 42 -14.93 -16.14 1.32
CA TYR A 42 -13.76 -15.32 1.06
C TYR A 42 -12.50 -16.17 0.86
N LEU A 43 -12.22 -17.08 1.80
CA LEU A 43 -11.06 -17.97 1.73
C LEU A 43 -11.11 -18.87 0.50
N ALA A 44 -12.27 -19.44 0.16
CA ALA A 44 -12.44 -20.27 -1.02
C ALA A 44 -12.13 -19.50 -2.32
N VAL A 45 -12.60 -18.25 -2.43
CA VAL A 45 -12.29 -17.37 -3.57
C VAL A 45 -10.80 -17.03 -3.62
N TYR A 46 -10.20 -16.68 -2.48
CA TYR A 46 -8.78 -16.34 -2.39
C TYR A 46 -7.85 -17.51 -2.74
N PHE A 47 -8.17 -18.72 -2.27
CA PHE A 47 -7.46 -19.94 -2.67
C PHE A 47 -7.64 -20.26 -4.15
N SER A 48 -8.84 -20.06 -4.70
CA SER A 48 -9.11 -20.23 -6.13
C SER A 48 -8.28 -19.27 -6.99
N LEU A 49 -8.19 -17.99 -6.59
CA LEU A 49 -7.32 -17.00 -7.22
C LEU A 49 -5.84 -17.41 -7.16
N SER A 50 -5.40 -17.96 -6.03
CA SER A 50 -4.02 -18.45 -5.83
C SER A 50 -3.69 -19.66 -6.72
N ILE A 51 -4.64 -20.58 -6.89
CA ILE A 51 -4.51 -21.72 -7.81
C ILE A 51 -4.44 -21.23 -9.26
N LEU A 52 -5.36 -20.33 -9.67
CA LEU A 52 -5.35 -19.76 -11.01
C LEU A 52 -4.03 -19.03 -11.30
N TYR A 53 -3.53 -18.25 -10.35
CA TYR A 53 -2.24 -17.58 -10.44
C TYR A 53 -1.08 -18.57 -10.68
N GLY A 54 -1.01 -19.67 -9.90
CA GLY A 54 0.00 -20.72 -10.08
C GLY A 54 -0.11 -21.42 -11.45
N LEU A 55 -1.33 -21.69 -11.92
CA LEU A 55 -1.58 -22.27 -13.25
C LEU A 55 -1.13 -21.31 -14.36
N THR A 56 -1.48 -20.02 -14.28
CA THR A 56 -1.04 -19.02 -15.25
C THR A 56 0.49 -18.96 -15.28
N TRP A 57 1.15 -18.92 -14.12
CA TRP A 57 2.61 -18.92 -14.04
C TRP A 57 3.24 -20.12 -14.75
N PHE A 58 2.71 -21.32 -14.53
CA PHE A 58 3.16 -22.53 -15.21
C PHE A 58 3.03 -22.43 -16.74
N PHE A 59 1.92 -21.88 -17.25
CA PHE A 59 1.72 -21.72 -18.69
C PHE A 59 2.61 -20.63 -19.31
N VAL A 60 2.83 -19.52 -18.59
CA VAL A 60 3.71 -18.42 -19.03
C VAL A 60 5.17 -18.87 -19.05
N HIS A 61 5.65 -19.56 -18.01
CA HIS A 61 7.03 -20.02 -17.92
C HIS A 61 7.43 -20.99 -19.04
N LYS A 62 6.47 -21.77 -19.56
CA LYS A 62 6.68 -22.67 -20.72
C LYS A 62 6.83 -21.94 -22.07
N ARG A 63 6.70 -20.61 -22.11
CA ARG A 63 6.64 -19.81 -23.34
C ARG A 63 7.39 -18.48 -23.21
N PRO A 64 8.69 -18.51 -22.89
CA PRO A 64 9.47 -17.29 -22.70
C PRO A 64 9.51 -16.46 -23.99
N GLY A 65 9.43 -15.12 -23.86
CA GLY A 65 9.61 -14.18 -24.97
C GLY A 65 8.38 -13.95 -25.85
N ASP A 66 7.22 -14.57 -25.55
CA ASP A 66 5.98 -14.30 -26.28
C ASP A 66 5.41 -12.92 -25.90
N ARG A 67 5.52 -11.96 -26.83
CA ARG A 67 5.01 -10.59 -26.65
C ARG A 67 3.51 -10.51 -26.35
N GLY A 68 2.71 -11.43 -26.90
CA GLY A 68 1.27 -11.44 -26.64
C GLY A 68 0.95 -11.90 -25.22
N ILE A 69 1.72 -12.85 -24.69
CA ILE A 69 1.60 -13.27 -23.29
C ILE A 69 1.99 -12.10 -22.38
N PHE A 70 3.10 -11.42 -22.66
CA PHE A 70 3.50 -10.23 -21.91
C PHE A 70 2.36 -9.21 -21.82
N TRP A 71 1.75 -8.82 -22.94
CA TRP A 71 0.64 -7.86 -22.92
C TRP A 71 -0.62 -8.40 -22.23
N MET A 72 -0.92 -9.69 -22.34
CA MET A 72 -2.01 -10.31 -21.56
C MET A 72 -1.77 -10.17 -20.05
N VAL A 73 -0.53 -10.39 -19.59
CA VAL A 73 -0.17 -10.19 -18.18
C VAL A 73 -0.42 -8.74 -17.74
N ILE A 74 0.01 -7.76 -18.54
CA ILE A 74 -0.20 -6.34 -18.21
C ILE A 74 -1.70 -5.99 -18.20
N VAL A 75 -2.45 -6.36 -19.24
CA VAL A 75 -3.86 -5.98 -19.38
C VAL A 75 -4.71 -6.60 -18.25
N PHE A 76 -4.62 -7.91 -18.03
CA PHE A 76 -5.40 -8.54 -16.96
C PHE A 76 -4.97 -8.07 -15.57
N GLY A 77 -3.68 -7.85 -15.33
CA GLY A 77 -3.22 -7.34 -14.04
C GLY A 77 -3.83 -5.97 -13.70
N LEU A 78 -3.94 -5.07 -14.70
CA LEU A 78 -4.65 -3.80 -14.57
C LEU A 78 -6.16 -4.00 -14.37
N LEU A 79 -6.79 -4.90 -15.13
CA LEU A 79 -8.22 -5.21 -14.99
C LEU A 79 -8.56 -5.76 -13.60
N PHE A 80 -7.71 -6.58 -12.99
CA PHE A 80 -7.91 -7.08 -11.62
C PHE A 80 -7.93 -5.93 -10.61
N ARG A 81 -7.02 -4.95 -10.79
CA ARG A 81 -6.94 -3.75 -9.95
C ARG A 81 -8.18 -2.88 -10.11
N VAL A 82 -8.65 -2.69 -11.35
CA VAL A 82 -9.90 -1.96 -11.63
C VAL A 82 -11.10 -2.68 -11.01
N ALA A 83 -11.16 -4.01 -11.12
CA ALA A 83 -12.26 -4.81 -10.57
C ALA A 83 -12.33 -4.72 -9.03
N ILE A 84 -11.19 -4.71 -8.35
CA ILE A 84 -11.11 -4.64 -6.88
C ILE A 84 -11.15 -3.19 -6.34
N LEU A 85 -10.84 -2.18 -7.16
CA LEU A 85 -10.75 -0.77 -6.74
C LEU A 85 -11.94 -0.26 -5.90
N PRO A 86 -13.21 -0.61 -6.18
CA PRO A 86 -14.34 -0.14 -5.40
C PRO A 86 -14.72 -1.07 -4.23
N SER A 87 -13.93 -2.09 -3.91
CA SER A 87 -14.24 -3.05 -2.84
C SER A 87 -14.19 -2.38 -1.47
N GLN A 88 -15.00 -2.83 -0.51
CA GLN A 88 -14.74 -2.53 0.89
C GLN A 88 -13.51 -3.32 1.37
N GLN A 89 -12.85 -2.84 2.43
CA GLN A 89 -11.74 -3.52 3.08
C GLN A 89 -12.24 -4.83 3.69
N ILE A 90 -11.55 -5.94 3.41
CA ILE A 90 -11.83 -7.23 4.00
C ILE A 90 -10.84 -7.44 5.14
N GLN A 91 -11.35 -7.42 6.38
CA GLN A 91 -10.56 -7.64 7.59
C GLN A 91 -9.36 -6.68 7.72
N GLU A 92 -9.58 -5.40 7.39
CA GLU A 92 -8.56 -4.36 7.47
C GLU A 92 -9.19 -2.99 7.74
N ASP A 93 -8.51 -2.12 8.49
CA ASP A 93 -8.95 -0.76 8.82
C ASP A 93 -7.82 0.28 8.91
N ASP A 94 -6.55 -0.09 8.73
CA ASP A 94 -5.41 0.84 8.79
C ASP A 94 -5.53 2.07 7.85
N VAL A 95 -6.30 1.95 6.76
CA VAL A 95 -6.52 3.05 5.81
C VAL A 95 -7.07 4.31 6.46
N TYR A 96 -7.86 4.18 7.52
CA TYR A 96 -8.44 5.32 8.21
C TYR A 96 -7.36 6.15 8.92
N ARG A 97 -6.31 5.49 9.42
CA ARG A 97 -5.14 6.17 9.97
C ARG A 97 -4.38 6.94 8.88
N TYR A 98 -4.21 6.36 7.69
CA TYR A 98 -3.55 7.06 6.57
C TYR A 98 -4.31 8.32 6.16
N LEU A 99 -5.64 8.27 6.13
CA LEU A 99 -6.47 9.41 5.78
C LEU A 99 -6.40 10.52 6.85
N TRP A 100 -6.44 10.14 8.12
CA TRP A 100 -6.30 11.09 9.24
C TRP A 100 -4.92 11.74 9.26
N ASP A 101 -3.86 10.94 9.16
CA ASP A 101 -2.48 11.43 9.15
C ASP A 101 -2.20 12.38 7.99
N GLY A 102 -2.70 12.04 6.79
CA GLY A 102 -2.60 12.91 5.62
C GLY A 102 -3.30 14.25 5.83
N LYS A 103 -4.43 14.26 6.54
CA LYS A 103 -5.18 15.46 6.90
C LYS A 103 -4.44 16.32 7.92
N VAL A 104 -3.92 15.72 8.99
CA VAL A 104 -3.08 16.37 10.01
C VAL A 104 -1.86 17.04 9.36
N PHE A 105 -1.13 16.28 8.54
CA PHE A 105 0.10 16.78 7.91
C PHE A 105 -0.19 17.87 6.86
N ALA A 106 -1.36 17.85 6.22
CA ALA A 106 -1.77 18.89 5.29
C ALA A 106 -1.94 20.25 5.97
N GLN A 107 -2.30 20.30 7.26
CA GLN A 107 -2.37 21.53 8.07
C GLN A 107 -1.01 21.99 8.59
N GLY A 108 0.07 21.28 8.27
CA GLY A 108 1.41 21.60 8.79
C GLY A 108 1.65 21.11 10.22
N ILE A 109 0.71 20.36 10.79
CA ILE A 109 0.82 19.77 12.13
C ILE A 109 1.59 18.44 12.04
N ASN A 110 2.41 18.17 13.05
CA ASN A 110 3.25 16.98 13.13
C ASN A 110 2.42 15.71 13.48
N PRO A 111 2.27 14.71 12.58
CA PRO A 111 1.44 13.53 12.85
C PRO A 111 2.02 12.58 13.91
N PHE A 112 3.29 12.77 14.28
CA PHE A 112 3.99 12.00 15.32
C PHE A 112 3.73 12.53 16.73
N GLU A 113 3.05 13.67 16.86
CA GLU A 113 2.89 14.36 18.14
C GLU A 113 1.58 14.03 18.85
N TYR A 114 0.47 13.94 18.10
CA TYR A 114 -0.87 13.76 18.67
C TYR A 114 -1.49 12.42 18.28
N ALA A 115 -2.04 11.73 19.27
CA ALA A 115 -2.83 10.52 19.04
C ALA A 115 -4.26 10.89 18.57
N PRO A 116 -4.90 10.11 17.68
CA PRO A 116 -6.29 10.30 17.28
C PRO A 116 -7.27 10.42 18.46
N ALA A 117 -7.10 9.58 19.49
CA ALA A 117 -7.93 9.60 20.70
C ALA A 117 -7.74 10.89 21.51
N GLU A 118 -6.52 11.43 21.55
CA GLU A 118 -6.23 12.71 22.22
C GLU A 118 -7.05 13.84 21.59
N VAL A 119 -7.08 13.90 20.26
CA VAL A 119 -7.88 14.87 19.49
C VAL A 119 -9.38 14.65 19.69
N HIS A 120 -9.83 13.40 19.79
CA HIS A 120 -11.24 13.08 20.04
C HIS A 120 -11.68 13.60 21.40
N ASN A 121 -10.89 13.32 22.44
CA ASN A 121 -11.22 13.53 23.84
C ASN A 121 -10.85 14.93 24.38
N PHE A 122 -10.05 15.71 23.66
CA PHE A 122 -9.49 17.00 24.11
C PHE A 122 -10.53 17.94 24.75
N LYS A 123 -11.62 18.25 24.04
CA LYS A 123 -12.69 19.12 24.57
C LYS A 123 -13.55 18.46 25.64
N GLU A 124 -13.74 17.16 25.56
CA GLU A 124 -14.54 16.42 26.54
C GLU A 124 -13.85 16.39 27.90
N LEU A 125 -12.54 16.14 27.94
CA LEU A 125 -11.74 16.21 29.16
C LEU A 125 -11.84 17.58 29.83
N ARG A 126 -11.79 18.67 29.05
CA ARG A 126 -11.89 20.03 29.57
C ARG A 126 -13.20 20.28 30.34
N ILE A 127 -14.28 19.62 29.93
CA ILE A 127 -15.61 19.78 30.53
C ILE A 127 -15.82 18.78 31.68
N GLN A 128 -15.49 17.51 31.45
CA GLN A 128 -15.80 16.43 32.39
C GLN A 128 -14.77 16.30 33.52
N ASN A 129 -13.51 16.63 33.26
CA ASN A 129 -12.42 16.41 34.21
C ASN A 129 -11.32 17.49 34.09
N PRO A 130 -11.63 18.74 34.49
CA PRO A 130 -10.77 19.90 34.24
C PRO A 130 -9.40 19.82 34.90
N GLU A 131 -9.27 19.18 36.07
CA GLU A 131 -7.97 19.00 36.74
C GLU A 131 -7.03 18.16 35.86
N ASN A 132 -7.50 17.00 35.39
CA ASN A 132 -6.72 16.12 34.51
C ASN A 132 -6.43 16.78 33.15
N TYR A 133 -7.35 17.61 32.64
CA TYR A 133 -7.10 18.40 31.43
C TYR A 133 -5.87 19.31 31.62
N TYR A 134 -5.82 20.10 32.69
CA TYR A 134 -4.67 21.00 32.92
C TYR A 134 -3.40 20.20 33.21
N GLU A 135 -3.46 19.10 33.95
CA GLU A 135 -2.28 18.24 34.13
C GLU A 135 -1.74 17.66 32.81
N THR A 136 -2.63 17.24 31.90
CA THR A 136 -2.25 16.60 30.63
C THR A 136 -1.78 17.60 29.58
N TYR A 137 -2.41 18.78 29.48
CA TYR A 137 -2.24 19.69 28.35
C TYR A 137 -1.42 20.96 28.67
N VAL A 138 -0.96 21.16 29.91
CA VAL A 138 -0.15 22.35 30.29
C VAL A 138 1.10 22.54 29.43
N GLU A 139 1.78 21.46 29.02
CA GLU A 139 2.97 21.53 28.17
C GLU A 139 2.67 21.26 26.68
N ARG A 140 1.41 21.00 26.33
CA ARG A 140 0.98 20.71 24.96
C ARG A 140 0.63 22.01 24.21
N ASN A 141 0.81 22.01 22.90
CA ASN A 141 0.34 23.11 22.06
C ASN A 141 -1.20 23.03 21.88
N GLU A 142 -1.94 23.65 22.81
CA GLU A 142 -3.42 23.66 22.78
C GLU A 142 -3.98 24.20 21.46
N ARG A 143 -3.28 25.13 20.78
CA ARG A 143 -3.76 25.69 19.50
C ARG A 143 -3.81 24.64 18.40
N GLU A 144 -2.83 23.74 18.35
CA GLU A 144 -2.82 22.65 17.38
C GLU A 144 -3.93 21.63 17.71
N LEU A 145 -4.14 21.31 18.99
CA LEU A 145 -5.24 20.44 19.42
C LEU A 145 -6.63 21.05 19.11
N GLU A 146 -6.80 22.36 19.27
CA GLU A 146 -8.01 23.07 18.86
C GLU A 146 -8.24 23.01 17.35
N GLN A 147 -7.18 23.17 16.55
CA GLN A 147 -7.26 23.02 15.09
C GLN A 147 -7.64 21.59 14.69
N LEU A 148 -7.01 20.59 15.30
CA LEU A 148 -7.30 19.18 15.05
C LEU A 148 -8.72 18.80 15.48
N ASP A 149 -9.22 19.34 16.60
CA ASP A 149 -10.60 19.15 17.03
C ASP A 149 -11.58 19.72 16.01
N VAL A 150 -11.33 20.90 15.43
CA VAL A 150 -12.17 21.43 14.35
C VAL A 150 -12.09 20.55 13.10
N LEU A 151 -10.90 20.06 12.78
CA LEU A 151 -10.60 19.29 11.58
C LEU A 151 -11.35 17.95 11.52
N LYS A 152 -11.64 17.32 12.67
CA LYS A 152 -12.46 16.09 12.71
C LYS A 152 -13.92 16.33 12.29
N TRP A 153 -14.41 17.57 12.45
CA TRP A 153 -15.78 17.97 12.10
C TRP A 153 -15.91 18.56 10.69
N GLU A 154 -14.83 18.59 9.89
CA GLU A 154 -14.83 19.19 8.55
C GLU A 154 -15.92 18.59 7.63
N SER A 155 -16.21 17.29 7.77
CA SER A 155 -17.34 16.64 7.10
C SER A 155 -17.85 15.44 7.90
N PRO A 156 -19.08 14.95 7.63
CA PRO A 156 -19.59 13.71 8.24
C PRO A 156 -18.68 12.50 7.95
N GLN A 157 -18.00 12.49 6.80
CA GLN A 157 -17.07 11.42 6.45
C GLN A 157 -15.77 11.51 7.27
N SER A 158 -15.31 12.72 7.61
CA SER A 158 -14.09 12.93 8.39
C SER A 158 -14.23 12.37 9.80
N LEU A 159 -15.34 12.68 10.48
CA LEU A 159 -15.64 12.13 11.80
C LEU A 159 -15.74 10.60 11.73
N LYS A 160 -16.50 10.09 10.75
CA LYS A 160 -16.63 8.65 10.54
C LYS A 160 -15.30 7.95 10.25
N ASN A 161 -14.36 8.61 9.56
CA ASN A 161 -13.03 8.05 9.34
C ASN A 161 -12.23 8.02 10.64
N LEU A 162 -12.27 9.10 11.43
CA LEU A 162 -11.57 9.19 12.71
C LEU A 162 -12.04 8.10 13.69
N ASP A 163 -13.36 7.88 13.80
CA ASP A 163 -13.94 6.85 14.67
C ASP A 163 -13.53 5.42 14.28
N ARG A 164 -13.07 5.23 13.03
CA ARG A 164 -12.63 3.94 12.49
C ARG A 164 -11.12 3.74 12.53
N VAL A 165 -10.38 4.72 13.05
CA VAL A 165 -8.93 4.60 13.21
C VAL A 165 -8.62 3.50 14.22
N ASN A 166 -7.88 2.49 13.76
CA ASN A 166 -7.35 1.46 14.63
C ASN A 166 -6.22 2.01 15.51
N HIS A 167 -6.07 1.45 16.72
CA HIS A 167 -5.12 1.90 17.74
C HIS A 167 -5.11 3.44 17.93
N PRO A 168 -6.26 4.06 18.26
CA PRO A 168 -6.39 5.52 18.29
C PRO A 168 -5.58 6.18 19.42
N ASP A 169 -5.13 5.41 20.41
CA ASP A 169 -4.39 5.90 21.59
C ASP A 169 -2.90 6.20 21.32
N VAL A 170 -2.37 5.82 20.16
CA VAL A 170 -0.96 6.04 19.82
C VAL A 170 -0.79 7.01 18.66
N ALA A 171 0.25 7.85 18.73
CA ALA A 171 0.69 8.68 17.61
C ALA A 171 1.19 7.84 16.42
N THR A 172 1.44 8.47 15.27
CA THR A 172 1.72 7.68 14.05
C THR A 172 3.02 6.90 14.18
N ILE A 173 3.00 5.66 13.68
CA ILE A 173 4.19 4.82 13.53
C ILE A 173 4.69 4.82 12.07
N TYR A 174 3.97 5.49 11.17
CA TYR A 174 4.26 5.40 9.75
C TYR A 174 5.42 6.31 9.36
N PRO A 175 6.43 5.79 8.64
CA PRO A 175 7.62 6.55 8.27
C PRO A 175 7.34 7.81 7.40
N PRO A 176 8.27 8.80 7.38
CA PRO A 176 8.04 10.10 6.75
C PRO A 176 7.64 10.08 5.26
N MET A 177 8.19 9.17 4.45
CA MET A 177 7.81 9.08 3.03
C MET A 177 6.35 8.62 2.87
N ALA A 178 5.86 7.73 3.74
CA ALA A 178 4.45 7.35 3.75
C ALA A 178 3.56 8.56 4.10
N GLN A 179 3.97 9.34 5.11
CA GLN A 179 3.28 10.58 5.49
C GLN A 179 3.17 11.59 4.35
N PHE A 180 4.24 11.79 3.57
CA PHE A 180 4.19 12.64 2.38
C PHE A 180 3.18 12.14 1.34
N VAL A 181 3.10 10.82 1.11
CA VAL A 181 2.11 10.25 0.19
C VAL A 181 0.69 10.49 0.70
N PHE A 182 0.44 10.30 2.00
CA PHE A 182 -0.87 10.53 2.60
C PHE A 182 -1.32 11.99 2.45
N ARG A 183 -0.41 12.94 2.72
CA ARG A 183 -0.65 14.37 2.51
C ARG A 183 -0.97 14.71 1.05
N LEU A 184 -0.20 14.17 0.10
CA LEU A 184 -0.43 14.41 -1.33
C LEU A 184 -1.79 13.88 -1.78
N VAL A 185 -2.19 12.68 -1.32
CA VAL A 185 -3.51 12.12 -1.62
C VAL A 185 -4.61 12.99 -1.02
N HIS A 186 -4.44 13.45 0.23
CA HIS A 186 -5.40 14.34 0.88
C HIS A 186 -5.65 15.62 0.06
N GLN A 187 -4.59 16.23 -0.49
CA GLN A 187 -4.71 17.42 -1.34
C GLN A 187 -5.50 17.18 -2.64
N LEU A 188 -5.50 15.95 -3.18
CA LEU A 188 -6.25 15.61 -4.38
C LEU A 188 -7.74 15.41 -4.07
N LYS A 189 -8.03 14.61 -3.03
CA LYS A 189 -9.39 14.34 -2.58
C LYS A 189 -9.39 13.89 -1.12
N PRO A 190 -9.73 14.80 -0.19
CA PRO A 190 -9.82 14.48 1.24
C PRO A 190 -10.75 13.30 1.52
N ASP A 191 -10.45 12.54 2.58
CA ASP A 191 -11.30 11.48 3.13
C ASP A 191 -11.70 10.35 2.16
N SER A 192 -10.98 10.22 1.04
CA SER A 192 -11.32 9.25 -0.02
C SER A 192 -10.37 8.06 -0.06
N ILE A 193 -10.88 6.89 0.36
CA ILE A 193 -10.19 5.59 0.20
C ILE A 193 -9.83 5.34 -1.26
N ILE A 194 -10.72 5.67 -2.21
CA ILE A 194 -10.45 5.47 -3.64
C ILE A 194 -9.27 6.34 -4.08
N ALA A 195 -9.17 7.58 -3.61
CA ALA A 195 -8.02 8.44 -3.93
C ALA A 195 -6.72 7.86 -3.37
N MET A 196 -6.74 7.30 -2.15
CA MET A 196 -5.60 6.59 -1.58
C MET A 196 -5.17 5.40 -2.44
N ARG A 197 -6.12 4.57 -2.86
CA ARG A 197 -5.86 3.42 -3.76
C ARG A 197 -5.33 3.85 -5.13
N VAL A 198 -5.80 4.96 -5.68
CA VAL A 198 -5.25 5.54 -6.92
C VAL A 198 -3.82 6.03 -6.71
N GLY A 199 -3.52 6.68 -5.57
CA GLY A 199 -2.15 7.01 -5.19
C GLY A 199 -1.26 5.77 -5.13
N PHE A 200 -1.75 4.70 -4.51
CA PHE A 200 -1.04 3.43 -4.40
C PHE A 200 -0.89 2.71 -5.75
N LEU A 201 -1.84 2.86 -6.68
CA LEU A 201 -1.72 2.36 -8.05
C LEU A 201 -0.51 2.96 -8.78
N ILE A 202 -0.19 4.24 -8.54
CA ILE A 202 0.99 4.89 -9.14
C ILE A 202 2.27 4.17 -8.68
N PHE A 203 2.39 3.90 -7.37
CA PHE A 203 3.52 3.15 -6.82
C PHE A 203 3.55 1.70 -7.31
N ASP A 204 2.40 1.03 -7.43
CA ASP A 204 2.31 -0.34 -7.94
C ASP A 204 2.71 -0.45 -9.42
N VAL A 205 2.29 0.48 -10.27
CA VAL A 205 2.71 0.54 -11.69
C VAL A 205 4.20 0.91 -11.79
N MET A 206 4.70 1.78 -10.91
CA MET A 206 6.12 2.08 -10.82
C MET A 206 6.94 0.84 -10.44
N ALA A 207 6.48 0.05 -9.45
CA ALA A 207 7.10 -1.21 -9.07
C ALA A 207 7.15 -2.19 -10.25
N LEU A 208 6.02 -2.36 -10.95
CA LEU A 208 5.94 -3.16 -12.17
C LEU A 208 6.98 -2.71 -13.22
N GLY A 209 7.09 -1.40 -13.46
CA GLY A 209 8.07 -0.83 -14.40
C GLY A 209 9.50 -1.19 -14.02
N PHE A 210 9.86 -1.06 -12.74
CA PHE A 210 11.17 -1.46 -12.24
C PHE A 210 11.40 -2.98 -12.34
N ILE A 211 10.40 -3.81 -12.04
CA ILE A 211 10.50 -5.28 -12.17
C ILE A 211 10.74 -5.67 -13.62
N ILE A 212 10.01 -5.10 -14.58
CA ILE A 212 10.25 -5.32 -16.01
C ILE A 212 11.66 -4.88 -16.41
N GLY A 213 12.12 -3.74 -15.89
CA GLY A 213 13.47 -3.23 -16.08
C GLY A 213 14.53 -4.18 -15.55
N ILE A 214 14.36 -4.70 -14.33
CA ILE A 214 15.25 -5.69 -13.70
C ILE A 214 15.31 -6.96 -14.55
N LEU A 215 14.16 -7.52 -14.94
CA LEU A 215 14.10 -8.71 -15.80
C LEU A 215 14.86 -8.47 -17.12
N SER A 216 14.68 -7.30 -17.74
CA SER A 216 15.40 -6.93 -18.96
C SER A 216 16.91 -6.84 -18.77
N ARG A 217 17.37 -6.27 -17.64
CA ARG A 217 18.81 -6.15 -17.30
C ARG A 217 19.45 -7.51 -17.03
N LEU A 218 18.69 -8.44 -16.45
CA LEU A 218 19.13 -9.80 -16.15
C LEU A 218 18.99 -10.78 -17.33
N GLY A 219 18.58 -10.31 -18.52
CA GLY A 219 18.35 -11.18 -19.68
C GLY A 219 17.21 -12.20 -19.47
N ARG A 220 16.29 -11.92 -18.55
CA ARG A 220 15.14 -12.78 -18.23
C ARG A 220 13.91 -12.33 -19.01
N ASP A 221 12.97 -13.26 -19.18
CA ASP A 221 11.71 -12.98 -19.86
C ASP A 221 10.85 -11.97 -19.09
N LYS A 222 10.36 -10.94 -19.79
CA LYS A 222 9.58 -9.85 -19.19
C LYS A 222 8.21 -10.30 -18.73
N ALA A 223 7.64 -11.35 -19.33
CA ALA A 223 6.38 -11.93 -18.85
C ALA A 223 6.52 -12.54 -17.44
N GLY A 224 7.74 -12.75 -16.95
CA GLY A 224 8.02 -13.08 -15.54
C GLY A 224 7.51 -12.05 -14.54
N CYS A 225 7.22 -10.81 -14.95
CA CYS A 225 6.58 -9.81 -14.09
C CYS A 225 5.19 -10.25 -13.57
N LEU A 226 4.60 -11.29 -14.17
CA LEU A 226 3.41 -11.99 -13.68
C LEU A 226 3.50 -12.33 -12.19
N ILE A 227 4.67 -12.78 -11.71
CA ILE A 227 4.88 -13.20 -10.32
C ILE A 227 4.46 -12.10 -9.34
N TYR A 228 4.70 -10.85 -9.73
CA TYR A 228 4.27 -9.68 -8.98
C TYR A 228 2.86 -9.25 -9.39
N PHE A 229 2.65 -9.03 -10.69
CA PHE A 229 1.51 -8.26 -11.15
C PHE A 229 0.17 -9.03 -11.10
N TRP A 230 0.19 -10.36 -11.07
CA TRP A 230 -1.01 -11.18 -10.87
C TRP A 230 -1.09 -11.80 -9.47
N SER A 231 -0.15 -11.49 -8.58
CA SER A 231 -0.15 -12.06 -7.22
C SER A 231 -1.42 -11.68 -6.47
N PRO A 232 -2.26 -12.65 -6.05
CA PRO A 232 -3.46 -12.37 -5.27
C PRO A 232 -3.14 -11.71 -3.93
N LEU A 233 -1.97 -12.01 -3.36
CA LEU A 233 -1.49 -11.37 -2.13
C LEU A 233 -1.23 -9.88 -2.35
N VAL A 234 -0.50 -9.52 -3.42
CA VAL A 234 -0.21 -8.09 -3.73
C VAL A 234 -1.50 -7.32 -3.98
N ILE A 235 -2.45 -7.92 -4.71
CA ILE A 235 -3.73 -7.29 -5.03
C ILE A 235 -4.61 -7.14 -3.77
N LYS A 236 -4.69 -8.17 -2.92
CA LYS A 236 -5.43 -8.12 -1.65
C LYS A 236 -4.84 -7.05 -0.74
N GLU A 237 -3.54 -7.10 -0.48
CA GLU A 237 -2.93 -6.17 0.50
C GLU A 237 -2.96 -4.73 -0.02
N THR A 238 -2.56 -4.50 -1.27
CA THR A 238 -2.40 -3.13 -1.80
C THR A 238 -3.74 -2.47 -2.13
N PHE A 239 -4.70 -3.22 -2.69
CA PHE A 239 -5.93 -2.62 -3.23
C PHE A 239 -7.18 -2.93 -2.42
N ASN A 240 -7.35 -4.15 -1.89
CA ASN A 240 -8.49 -4.42 -1.02
C ASN A 240 -8.26 -3.81 0.37
N SER A 241 -7.19 -4.25 1.04
CA SER A 241 -6.78 -3.77 2.36
C SER A 241 -6.25 -2.33 2.33
N THR A 242 -5.75 -1.86 1.17
CA THR A 242 -5.18 -0.51 1.03
C THR A 242 -3.95 -0.32 1.90
N HIS A 243 -3.07 -1.32 1.96
CA HIS A 243 -1.83 -1.27 2.73
C HIS A 243 -0.78 -0.37 2.09
N LEU A 244 -0.09 0.40 2.93
CA LEU A 244 0.93 1.37 2.51
C LEU A 244 2.22 0.73 1.97
N ASP A 245 2.40 -0.59 2.18
CA ASP A 245 3.61 -1.36 1.83
C ASP A 245 4.13 -1.07 0.43
N ILE A 246 3.21 -0.86 -0.51
CA ILE A 246 3.51 -0.60 -1.91
C ILE A 246 4.43 0.59 -2.14
N ILE A 247 4.40 1.60 -1.25
CA ILE A 247 5.31 2.75 -1.28
C ILE A 247 6.74 2.24 -1.07
N GLY A 248 6.97 1.46 -0.01
CA GLY A 248 8.26 0.85 0.29
C GLY A 248 8.70 -0.13 -0.81
N ILE A 249 7.82 -1.05 -1.22
CA ILE A 249 8.10 -2.10 -2.23
C ILE A 249 8.54 -1.46 -3.56
N SER A 250 7.79 -0.47 -4.04
CA SER A 250 8.07 0.15 -5.34
C SER A 250 9.42 0.88 -5.37
N LEU A 251 9.74 1.60 -4.30
CA LEU A 251 11.03 2.26 -4.13
C LEU A 251 12.16 1.24 -3.96
N LEU A 252 11.90 0.11 -3.29
CA LEU A 252 12.86 -0.99 -3.18
C LEU A 252 13.15 -1.63 -4.55
N CYS A 253 12.12 -1.85 -5.38
CA CYS A 253 12.30 -2.30 -6.76
C CYS A 253 13.11 -1.29 -7.57
N GLY A 254 12.89 0.01 -7.39
CA GLY A 254 13.70 1.06 -8.00
C GLY A 254 15.17 1.01 -7.56
N SER A 255 15.41 0.81 -6.27
CA SER A 255 16.74 0.63 -5.70
C SER A 255 17.47 -0.54 -6.36
N ILE A 256 16.84 -1.72 -6.42
CA ILE A 256 17.39 -2.91 -7.08
C ILE A 256 17.62 -2.67 -8.58
N TYR A 257 16.68 -2.04 -9.27
CA TYR A 257 16.82 -1.71 -10.70
C TYR A 257 18.05 -0.84 -10.98
N PHE A 258 18.27 0.21 -10.19
CA PHE A 258 19.43 1.07 -10.35
C PHE A 258 20.73 0.37 -9.96
N LEU A 259 20.68 -0.53 -8.96
CA LEU A 259 21.83 -1.35 -8.57
C LEU A 259 22.28 -2.25 -9.73
N VAL A 260 21.37 -3.02 -10.34
CA VAL A 260 21.69 -3.88 -11.50
C VAL A 260 21.99 -3.08 -12.77
N SER A 261 21.69 -1.78 -12.78
CA SER A 261 22.06 -0.86 -13.85
C SER A 261 23.38 -0.12 -13.57
N HIS A 262 24.12 -0.50 -12.52
CA HIS A 262 25.38 0.13 -12.08
C HIS A 262 25.26 1.63 -11.72
N ARG A 263 24.06 2.11 -11.36
CA ARG A 263 23.79 3.49 -10.94
C ARG A 263 23.68 3.58 -9.41
N HIS A 264 24.80 3.36 -8.73
CA HIS A 264 24.83 3.21 -7.27
C HIS A 264 24.22 4.37 -6.47
N THR A 265 24.46 5.63 -6.86
CA THR A 265 23.89 6.80 -6.19
C THR A 265 22.36 6.78 -6.19
N LEU A 266 21.74 6.45 -7.33
CA LEU A 266 20.29 6.32 -7.43
C LEU A 266 19.78 5.10 -6.66
N ALA A 267 20.54 4.00 -6.68
CA ALA A 267 20.19 2.79 -5.94
C ALA A 267 20.12 3.07 -4.43
N THR A 268 21.10 3.77 -3.87
CA THR A 268 21.13 4.18 -2.46
C THR A 268 20.04 5.20 -2.14
N LEU A 269 19.81 6.19 -3.01
CA LEU A 269 18.74 7.17 -2.82
C LEU A 269 17.36 6.50 -2.74
N PHE A 270 17.07 5.59 -3.66
CA PHE A 270 15.82 4.83 -3.66
C PHE A 270 15.72 3.90 -2.44
N LEU A 271 16.82 3.32 -1.97
CA LEU A 271 16.84 2.51 -0.75
C LEU A 271 16.47 3.36 0.48
N ALA A 272 17.02 4.56 0.59
CA ALA A 272 16.72 5.50 1.66
C ALA A 272 15.23 5.89 1.65
N PHE A 273 14.68 6.26 0.49
CA PHE A 273 13.25 6.55 0.39
C PHE A 273 12.37 5.31 0.66
N SER A 274 12.81 4.12 0.26
CA SER A 274 12.12 2.87 0.55
C SER A 274 12.04 2.62 2.05
N PHE A 275 13.15 2.77 2.79
CA PHE A 275 13.20 2.69 4.25
C PHE A 275 12.29 3.74 4.93
N LEU A 276 12.30 4.96 4.40
CA LEU A 276 11.40 6.02 4.86
C LEU A 276 9.94 5.80 4.44
N GLY A 277 9.63 4.82 3.59
CA GLY A 277 8.27 4.41 3.23
C GLY A 277 7.78 3.25 4.08
N LYS A 278 8.65 2.30 4.40
CA LYS A 278 8.43 1.22 5.38
C LYS A 278 9.79 0.72 5.87
N LEU A 279 9.90 0.20 7.09
CA LEU A 279 11.22 -0.04 7.71
C LEU A 279 11.97 -1.29 7.21
N TYR A 280 11.28 -2.33 6.72
CA TYR A 280 11.91 -3.61 6.32
C TYR A 280 12.97 -3.54 5.19
N PRO A 281 12.98 -2.57 4.24
CA PRO A 281 14.02 -2.45 3.21
C PRO A 281 15.44 -2.31 3.76
N ILE A 282 15.60 -1.93 5.03
CA ILE A 282 16.90 -1.89 5.72
C ILE A 282 17.63 -3.23 5.66
N ILE A 283 16.91 -4.34 5.48
CA ILE A 283 17.51 -5.68 5.40
C ILE A 283 18.48 -5.84 4.22
N LEU A 284 18.35 -5.00 3.17
CA LEU A 284 19.28 -4.99 2.04
C LEU A 284 20.52 -4.12 2.30
N PHE A 285 20.55 -3.32 3.36
CA PHE A 285 21.65 -2.39 3.63
C PHE A 285 23.03 -3.07 3.75
N PRO A 286 23.19 -4.24 4.39
CA PRO A 286 24.48 -4.94 4.43
C PRO A 286 25.02 -5.31 3.05
N LEU A 287 24.15 -5.67 2.10
CA LEU A 287 24.55 -6.00 0.73
C LEU A 287 25.06 -4.75 -0.01
N TYR A 288 24.48 -3.58 0.28
CA TYR A 288 24.96 -2.31 -0.27
C TYR A 288 26.32 -1.92 0.30
N LEU A 289 26.55 -2.11 1.60
CA LEU A 289 27.86 -1.89 2.22
C LEU A 289 28.94 -2.77 1.60
N GLN A 290 28.63 -4.06 1.39
CA GLN A 290 29.54 -4.99 0.73
C GLN A 290 29.85 -4.54 -0.71
N ALA A 291 28.85 -4.18 -1.50
CA ALA A 291 29.05 -3.73 -2.88
C ALA A 291 29.91 -2.45 -2.97
N CYS A 292 29.71 -1.51 -2.05
CA CYS A 292 30.54 -0.30 -1.96
C CYS A 292 32.00 -0.64 -1.60
N TYR A 293 32.21 -1.54 -0.64
CA TYR A 293 33.55 -1.98 -0.24
C TYR A 293 34.30 -2.65 -1.39
N GLU A 294 33.65 -3.54 -2.13
CA GLU A 294 34.24 -4.22 -3.29
C GLU A 294 34.66 -3.22 -4.38
N LYS A 295 33.81 -2.23 -4.67
CA LYS A 295 34.13 -1.17 -5.63
C LYS A 295 35.34 -0.33 -5.20
N MET A 296 35.40 0.09 -3.94
CA MET A 296 36.54 0.84 -3.40
C MET A 296 37.84 0.04 -3.42
N SER A 297 37.77 -1.29 -3.29
CA SER A 297 38.92 -2.19 -3.40
C SER A 297 39.42 -2.33 -4.84
N GLN A 298 38.51 -2.29 -5.81
CA GLN A 298 38.85 -2.30 -7.24
C GLN A 298 39.46 -0.98 -7.71
N ASP A 299 38.94 0.16 -7.27
CA ASP A 299 39.46 1.50 -7.66
C ASP A 299 40.87 1.81 -7.08
N LYS A 300 41.35 1.00 -6.10
CA LYS A 300 42.69 1.13 -5.50
C LYS A 300 43.77 0.29 -6.21
N LYS A 301 43.41 -0.54 -7.19
CA LYS A 301 44.34 -1.36 -7.99
C LYS A 301 44.56 -0.75 -9.36
#